data_AF-U3JMM0-F1
#
_entry.id   AF-U3JMM0-F1
#
_cell.length_a   1.000
_cell.length_b   1.000
_cell.length_c   1.000
_cell.angle_alpha   90.00
_cell.angle_beta   90.00
_cell.angle_gamma   90.00
#
_symmetry.space_group_name_H-M   'P 1'
#
loop_
_entity.id
_entity.type
_entity.pdbx_description
1 polymer ?
#
loop_
_entity_poly.entity_id
_entity_poly.type
_entity_poly.pdbx_seq_one_letter_code
_entity_poly.pdbx_strand_id
1 'polypeptide(L)'
;VRMANSLRSEVIKLYKNLLYLGREYPKGADYFRSRLKAAFLKNKDEKDPEKIKQLIARGEFVIKELEALYFLRKYRAMKQRYYSDDK
;
A
#
# COMPACT_ATOMS: atom_id res chain seq x y z
N VAL A 1 7.84 -26.28 12.42
CA VAL A 1 8.36 -24.98 12.92
C VAL A 1 8.88 -24.02 11.83
N ARG A 2 9.02 -24.44 10.55
CA ARG A 2 9.58 -23.57 9.48
C ARG A 2 8.63 -22.51 8.87
N MET A 3 7.31 -22.68 9.00
CA MET A 3 6.31 -21.90 8.24
C MET A 3 5.87 -20.59 8.92
N ALA A 4 5.86 -20.53 10.26
CA ALA A 4 5.46 -19.33 10.99
C ALA A 4 6.50 -18.18 10.89
N ASN A 5 7.78 -18.52 10.69
CA ASN A 5 8.85 -17.53 10.54
C ASN A 5 8.88 -16.87 9.15
N SER A 6 8.30 -17.47 8.11
CA SER A 6 8.23 -16.83 6.78
C SER A 6 7.13 -15.77 6.72
N LEU A 7 5.93 -16.09 7.20
CA LEU A 7 4.79 -15.16 7.10
C LEU A 7 5.02 -13.87 7.89
N ARG A 8 5.69 -13.95 9.04
CA ARG A 8 6.03 -12.74 9.81
C ARG A 8 6.95 -11.80 9.02
N SER A 9 7.94 -12.32 8.31
CA SER A 9 8.86 -11.49 7.52
C SER A 9 8.16 -10.86 6.32
N GLU A 10 7.26 -11.61 5.67
CA GLU A 10 6.40 -11.13 4.58
C GLU A 10 5.48 -9.99 5.05
N VAL A 11 4.82 -10.14 6.21
CA VAL A 11 3.98 -9.08 6.79
C VAL A 11 4.79 -7.82 7.09
N ILE A 12 5.99 -7.95 7.65
CA ILE A 12 6.88 -6.81 7.94
C ILE A 12 7.32 -6.12 6.64
N LYS A 13 7.68 -6.88 5.62
CA LYS A 13 8.04 -6.35 4.29
C LYS A 13 6.87 -5.58 3.68
N LEU A 14 5.68 -6.17 3.70
CA LEU A 14 4.46 -5.54 3.23
C LEU A 14 4.18 -4.22 3.93
N TYR A 15 4.28 -4.18 5.27
CA TYR A 15 4.08 -2.96 6.05
C TYR A 15 5.05 -1.85 5.65
N LYS A 16 6.35 -2.17 5.50
CA LYS A 16 7.37 -1.21 5.08
C LYS A 16 7.12 -0.69 3.67
N ASN A 17 6.73 -1.56 2.73
CA ASN A 17 6.43 -1.18 1.35
C ASN A 17 5.22 -0.24 1.28
N LEU A 18 4.13 -0.58 1.96
CA LEU A 18 2.94 0.27 2.04
C LEU A 18 3.25 1.62 2.67
N LEU A 19 4.07 1.64 3.73
CA LEU A 19 4.48 2.89 4.39
C LEU A 19 5.33 3.78 3.47
N TYR A 20 6.17 3.19 2.62
CA TYR A 20 6.96 3.92 1.63
C TYR A 20 6.08 4.51 0.53
N LEU A 21 5.23 3.69 -0.08
CA LEU A 21 4.33 4.12 -1.17
C LEU A 21 3.29 5.14 -0.71
N GLY A 22 2.81 5.01 0.53
CA GLY A 22 1.82 5.90 1.13
C GLY A 22 2.33 7.30 1.46
N ARG A 23 3.64 7.61 1.31
CA ARG A 23 4.19 8.94 1.60
C ARG A 23 3.63 10.03 0.70
N GLU A 24 3.37 9.69 -0.56
CA GLU A 24 2.80 10.61 -1.55
C GLU A 24 1.27 10.52 -1.64
N TYR A 25 0.62 9.91 -0.65
CA TYR A 25 -0.82 9.76 -0.67
C TYR A 25 -1.50 11.15 -0.70
N PRO A 26 -2.56 11.36 -1.51
CA PRO A 26 -3.14 12.70 -1.72
C PRO A 26 -3.62 13.41 -0.46
N LYS A 27 -4.01 12.65 0.58
CA LYS A 27 -4.44 13.19 1.89
C LYS A 27 -3.28 13.38 2.89
N GLY A 28 -2.04 13.16 2.46
CA GLY A 28 -0.85 13.26 3.28
C GLY A 28 -0.38 11.93 3.88
N ALA A 29 0.91 11.88 4.21
CA ALA A 29 1.57 10.68 4.74
C ALA A 29 1.02 10.25 6.10
N ASP A 30 0.71 11.18 7.01
CA ASP A 30 0.19 10.87 8.35
C ASP A 30 -1.22 10.28 8.31
N TYR A 31 -2.07 10.80 7.40
CA TYR A 31 -3.39 10.24 7.15
C TYR A 31 -3.27 8.79 6.70
N PHE A 32 -2.39 8.50 5.74
CA PHE A 32 -2.19 7.12 5.27
C PHE A 32 -1.59 6.22 6.37
N ARG A 33 -0.56 6.69 7.07
CA ARG A 33 0.14 5.95 8.12
C ARG A 33 -0.78 5.55 9.27
N SER A 34 -1.65 6.45 9.73
CA SER A 34 -2.61 6.16 10.80
C SER A 34 -3.58 5.04 10.42
N ARG A 35 -4.09 5.07 9.19
CA ARG A 35 -5.02 4.06 8.63
C ARG A 35 -4.32 2.72 8.39
N LEU A 36 -3.10 2.74 7.86
CA LEU A 36 -2.26 1.56 7.71
C LEU A 36 -2.03 0.88 9.05
N LYS A 37 -1.58 1.65 10.06
CA LYS A 37 -1.35 1.13 11.42
C LYS A 37 -2.62 0.52 12.01
N ALA A 38 -3.77 1.19 11.88
CA ALA A 38 -5.04 0.68 12.37
C ALA A 38 -5.43 -0.66 11.70
N ALA A 39 -5.23 -0.79 10.40
CA ALA A 39 -5.54 -2.02 9.66
C ALA A 39 -4.68 -3.22 10.11
N PHE A 40 -3.38 -2.99 10.36
CA PHE A 40 -2.49 -4.03 10.87
C PHE A 40 -2.80 -4.38 12.33
N LEU A 41 -3.10 -3.38 13.16
CA LEU A 41 -3.49 -3.61 14.56
C LEU A 41 -4.79 -4.40 14.70
N LYS A 42 -5.76 -4.19 13.80
CA LYS A 42 -7.02 -4.94 13.79
C LYS A 42 -6.82 -6.44 13.62
N ASN A 43 -5.77 -6.86 12.91
CA ASN A 43 -5.49 -8.26 12.61
C ASN A 43 -4.28 -8.83 13.40
N LYS A 44 -3.82 -8.11 14.45
CA LYS A 44 -2.59 -8.46 15.18
C LYS A 44 -2.63 -9.85 15.86
N ASP A 45 -3.84 -10.30 16.23
CA ASP A 45 -4.07 -11.53 16.98
C ASP A 45 -4.43 -12.71 16.06
N GLU A 46 -4.43 -12.50 14.74
CA GLU A 46 -4.69 -13.57 13.76
C GLU A 46 -3.52 -14.55 13.75
N LYS A 47 -3.84 -15.84 13.88
CA LYS A 47 -2.85 -16.93 13.97
C LYS A 47 -3.02 -17.97 12.86
N ASP A 48 -4.13 -17.92 12.13
CA ASP A 48 -4.40 -18.81 11.02
C ASP A 48 -3.50 -18.46 9.82
N PRO A 49 -2.59 -19.36 9.40
CA PRO A 49 -1.69 -19.11 8.29
C PRO A 49 -2.40 -18.78 6.97
N GLU A 50 -3.56 -19.38 6.70
CA GLU A 50 -4.28 -19.16 5.44
C GLU A 50 -4.94 -17.77 5.42
N LYS A 51 -5.51 -17.34 6.55
CA LYS A 51 -6.02 -15.96 6.67
C LYS A 51 -4.90 -14.93 6.58
N ILE A 52 -3.74 -15.21 7.17
CA ILE A 52 -2.57 -14.32 7.06
C ILE A 52 -2.16 -14.15 5.59
N LYS A 53 -2.08 -15.25 4.83
CA LYS A 53 -1.78 -15.18 3.38
C LYS A 53 -2.81 -14.36 2.61
N GLN A 54 -4.11 -14.53 2.90
CA GLN A 54 -5.17 -13.74 2.26
C GLN A 54 -5.05 -12.24 2.59
N LEU A 55 -4.71 -11.90 3.84
CA LEU A 55 -4.47 -10.51 4.26
C LEU A 55 -3.23 -9.93 3.58
N ILE A 56 -2.16 -10.70 3.42
CA ILE A 56 -0.96 -10.29 2.67
C ILE A 56 -1.34 -10.01 1.21
N ALA A 57 -2.03 -10.93 0.54
CA ALA A 57 -2.48 -10.77 -0.85
C ALA A 57 -3.36 -9.52 -1.03
N ARG A 58 -4.23 -9.24 -0.06
CA ARG A 58 -5.02 -8.00 -0.04
C ARG A 58 -4.12 -6.76 0.06
N GLY A 59 -3.08 -6.79 0.87
CA GLY A 59 -2.12 -5.69 0.96
C GLY A 59 -1.32 -5.49 -0.33
N GLU A 60 -0.95 -6.57 -1.03
CA GLU A 60 -0.30 -6.51 -2.34
C GLU A 60 -1.22 -5.91 -3.41
N PHE A 61 -2.52 -6.19 -3.35
CA PHE A 61 -3.50 -5.53 -4.21
C PHE A 61 -3.52 -4.01 -3.96
N VAL A 62 -3.52 -3.58 -2.69
CA VAL A 62 -3.47 -2.15 -2.33
C VAL A 62 -2.19 -1.47 -2.84
N ILE A 63 -1.06 -2.18 -2.86
CA ILE A 63 0.18 -1.65 -3.48
C ILE A 63 -0.05 -1.29 -4.95
N LYS A 64 -0.68 -2.18 -5.73
CA LYS A 64 -0.98 -1.94 -7.15
C LYS A 64 -1.91 -0.75 -7.35
N GLU A 65 -2.89 -0.57 -6.45
CA GLU A 65 -3.78 0.61 -6.48
C GLU A 65 -3.01 1.91 -6.23
N LEU A 66 -2.06 1.90 -5.29
CA LEU A 66 -1.21 3.07 -5.01
C LEU A 66 -0.29 3.40 -6.19
N GLU A 67 0.29 2.39 -6.84
CA GLU A 67 1.10 2.55 -8.05
C GLU A 67 0.26 3.14 -9.19
N ALA A 68 -0.96 2.62 -9.41
CA ALA A 68 -1.88 3.14 -10.41
C ALA A 68 -2.24 4.61 -10.15
N LEU A 69 -2.49 4.97 -8.88
CA LEU A 69 -2.74 6.35 -8.49
C LEU A 69 -1.54 7.27 -8.81
N TYR A 70 -0.34 6.78 -8.57
CA TYR A 70 0.90 7.50 -8.90
C TYR A 70 1.06 7.70 -10.42
N PHE A 71 0.82 6.67 -11.22
CA PHE A 71 0.84 6.77 -12.69
C PHE A 71 -0.22 7.76 -13.20
N LEU A 72 -1.43 7.71 -12.64
CA LEU A 72 -2.50 8.63 -13.02
C LEU A 72 -2.13 10.09 -12.73
N ARG A 73 -1.50 10.36 -11.58
CA ARG A 73 -1.00 11.70 -11.23
C ARG A 73 0.05 12.18 -12.23
N LYS A 74 1.01 11.33 -12.59
CA LYS A 74 2.02 11.63 -13.62
C LYS A 74 1.40 11.92 -14.98
N TYR A 75 0.46 11.08 -15.42
CA TYR A 75 -0.26 11.27 -16.67
C TYR A 75 -1.02 12.60 -16.70
N ARG A 76 -1.74 12.96 -15.63
CA ARG A 76 -2.46 14.23 -15.52
C ARG A 76 -1.51 15.43 -15.63
N ALA A 77 -0.36 15.39 -14.95
CA ALA A 77 0.64 16.45 -15.02
C ALA A 77 1.25 16.57 -16.43
N MET A 78 1.53 15.45 -17.10
CA MET A 78 2.02 15.43 -18.47
C MET A 78 0.98 16.00 -19.43
N LYS A 79 -0.27 15.52 -19.37
CA LYS A 79 -1.37 16.01 -20.20
C LYS A 79 -1.58 17.51 -20.03
N GLN A 80 -1.50 18.02 -18.79
CA GLN A 80 -1.62 19.45 -18.55
C GLN A 80 -0.54 20.26 -19.26
N ARG A 81 0.72 19.79 -19.30
CA ARG A 81 1.82 20.54 -19.92
C ARG A 81 1.80 20.56 -21.45
N TYR A 82 1.37 19.46 -22.08
CA TYR A 82 1.40 19.33 -23.54
C TYR A 82 0.13 19.84 -24.23
N TYR A 83 -0.99 19.92 -23.52
CA TYR A 83 -2.29 20.31 -24.09
C TYR A 83 -2.90 21.56 -23.43
N SER A 84 -2.10 22.31 -22.64
CA SER A 84 -2.54 23.60 -22.08
C SER A 84 -2.52 24.75 -23.09
N ASP A 85 -1.75 24.63 -24.17
CA ASP A 85 -1.47 25.71 -25.12
C ASP A 85 -2.37 25.65 -26.38
N ASP A 86 -3.31 24.70 -26.46
CA ASP A 86 -4.29 24.59 -27.56
C ASP A 86 -5.56 25.46 -27.32
N LYS A 87 -5.45 26.57 -26.59
CA LYS A 87 -6.52 27.55 -26.41
C LYS A 87 -6.06 28.99 -26.60
#